data_AF-A0A0A3YUH3-F1
#
_entry.id   AF-A0A0A3YUH3-F1
#
_cell.length_a   1.000
_cell.length_b   1.000
_cell.length_c   1.000
_cell.angle_alpha   90.00
_cell.angle_beta   90.00
_cell.angle_gamma   90.00
#
_symmetry.space_group_name_H-M   'P 1'
#
loop_
_entity.id
_entity.type
_entity.pdbx_description
1 polymer ?
#
loop_
_entity_poly.entity_id
_entity_poly.type
_entity_poly.pdbx_seq_one_letter_code
_entity_poly.pdbx_strand_id
1 'polypeptide(L)'
;MTPEELLKAITEVADGLRTDMAEIGKKCDSIGARHDELAGELKQLKSDAKKDEDDGDPTKARRTAADSVDPSAFASLARSVADLRQRQSRPMADLNKFADAQAKADSVMRALGSAAEPPMAGEDLVAYKIRTHRKMQPHSPRWKGVDLQIIAADQAAFDIALDGIRADAMAAATSPVGMPEFQHRMITKTMPGGHISREFIGNGTVFKQLSRPVRHVQSIGPRWAGAGV
;
A
#
# COMPACT_ATOMS: atom_id res chain seq x y z
N MET A 1 29.56 -23.62 63.13
CA MET A 1 29.20 -22.28 63.58
C MET A 1 29.10 -22.33 65.09
N THR A 2 30.09 -21.80 65.79
CA THR A 2 30.08 -21.77 67.26
C THR A 2 29.13 -20.66 67.73
N PRO A 3 28.56 -20.74 68.95
CA PRO A 3 27.71 -19.68 69.50
C PRO A 3 28.37 -18.29 69.47
N GLU A 4 29.70 -18.24 69.60
CA GLU A 4 30.49 -17.01 69.55
C GLU A 4 30.55 -16.41 68.13
N GLU A 5 30.66 -17.24 67.09
CA GLU A 5 30.60 -16.78 65.70
C GLU A 5 29.24 -16.19 65.33
N LEU A 6 28.16 -16.75 65.90
CA LEU A 6 26.78 -16.31 65.67
C LEU A 6 26.51 -14.95 66.36
N LEU A 7 27.01 -14.77 67.58
CA LEU A 7 26.96 -13.48 68.29
C LEU A 7 27.74 -12.41 67.55
N LYS A 8 28.93 -12.73 67.04
CA LYS A 8 29.75 -11.79 66.25
C LYS A 8 29.03 -11.35 64.97
N ALA A 9 28.40 -12.28 64.26
CA ALA A 9 27.61 -11.96 63.07
C ALA A 9 26.39 -11.07 63.40
N ILE A 10 25.70 -11.34 64.52
CA ILE A 10 24.58 -10.50 64.98
C ILE A 10 25.04 -9.08 65.31
N THR A 11 26.20 -8.91 65.97
CA THR A 11 26.73 -7.59 66.29
C THR A 11 27.12 -6.81 65.03
N GLU A 12 27.71 -7.48 64.03
CA GLU A 12 28.09 -6.86 62.77
C GLU A 12 26.86 -6.40 61.97
N VAL A 13 25.81 -7.21 61.94
CA VAL A 13 24.51 -6.82 61.33
C VAL A 13 23.87 -5.66 62.08
N ALA A 14 23.93 -5.65 63.42
CA ALA A 14 23.36 -4.57 64.23
C ALA A 14 24.10 -3.23 64.01
N ASP A 15 25.43 -3.27 63.84
CA ASP A 15 26.22 -2.09 63.55
C ASP A 15 25.95 -1.55 62.14
N GLY A 16 25.80 -2.44 61.14
CA GLY A 16 25.40 -2.06 59.78
C GLY A 16 24.01 -1.42 59.71
N LEU A 17 23.04 -1.95 60.47
CA LEU A 17 21.71 -1.33 60.55
C LEU A 17 21.74 0.06 61.19
N ARG A 18 22.63 0.32 62.16
CA ARG A 18 22.80 1.66 62.74
C ARG A 18 23.41 2.63 61.73
N THR A 19 24.39 2.21 60.92
CA THR A 19 24.97 3.07 59.89
C THR A 19 23.94 3.42 58.82
N ASP A 20 23.14 2.45 58.38
CA ASP A 20 22.11 2.67 57.36
C ASP A 20 21.02 3.61 57.87
N MET A 21 20.57 3.45 59.12
CA MET A 21 19.59 4.38 59.72
C MET A 21 20.14 5.80 59.82
N ALA A 22 21.44 5.97 60.12
CA ALA A 22 22.07 7.29 60.16
C ALA A 22 22.16 7.93 58.77
N GLU A 23 22.42 7.15 57.72
CA GLU A 23 22.40 7.65 56.34
C GLU A 23 20.99 8.03 55.87
N ILE A 24 19.99 7.23 56.23
CA ILE A 24 18.57 7.53 55.92
C ILE A 24 18.15 8.83 56.60
N GLY A 25 18.54 9.05 57.87
CA GLY A 25 18.29 10.30 58.57
C GLY A 25 18.84 11.52 57.82
N LYS A 26 20.11 11.47 57.40
CA LYS A 26 20.74 12.54 56.61
C LYS A 26 20.01 12.81 55.29
N LYS A 27 19.54 11.76 54.61
CA LYS A 27 18.76 11.89 53.36
C LYS A 27 17.40 12.53 53.62
N CYS A 28 16.70 12.14 54.67
CA CYS A 28 15.43 12.76 55.06
C CYS A 28 15.59 14.26 55.37
N ASP A 29 16.63 14.64 56.11
CA ASP A 29 16.92 16.05 56.40
C ASP A 29 17.20 16.85 55.12
N SER A 30 17.96 16.27 54.18
CA SER A 30 18.24 16.91 52.89
C SER A 30 16.99 17.10 52.01
N ILE A 31 16.03 16.16 52.08
CA ILE A 31 14.75 16.25 51.37
C ILE A 31 13.87 17.32 52.01
N GLY A 32 13.84 17.39 53.35
CA GLY A 32 13.14 18.43 54.09
C GLY A 32 13.63 19.83 53.70
N ALA A 33 14.95 20.05 53.69
CA ALA A 33 15.54 21.32 53.27
C ALA A 33 15.16 21.73 51.84
N ARG A 34 15.18 20.79 50.89
CA ARG A 34 14.76 21.04 49.49
C ARG A 34 13.28 21.35 49.36
N HIS A 35 12.44 20.70 50.16
CA HIS A 35 11.01 20.96 50.17
C HIS A 35 10.71 22.38 50.67
N ASP A 36 11.40 22.82 51.72
CA ASP A 36 11.25 24.17 52.26
C ASP A 36 11.77 25.25 51.31
N GLU A 37 12.88 24.99 50.60
CA GLU A 37 13.41 25.86 49.55
C GLU A 37 12.42 26.02 48.39
N LEU A 38 11.92 24.90 47.83
CA LEU A 38 10.92 24.92 46.77
C LEU A 38 9.60 25.58 47.21
N ALA A 39 9.20 25.40 48.47
CA ALA A 39 8.02 26.08 49.02
C ALA A 39 8.25 27.60 49.15
N GLY A 40 9.48 28.04 49.42
CA GLY A 40 9.88 29.44 49.40
C GLY A 40 9.83 30.04 47.99
N GLU A 41 10.44 29.37 47.01
CA GLU A 41 10.43 29.80 45.59
C GLU A 41 9.00 29.88 45.03
N LEU A 42 8.14 28.93 45.37
CA LEU A 42 6.74 28.92 44.91
C LEU A 42 5.93 30.07 45.53
N LYS A 43 6.26 30.51 46.75
CA LYS A 43 5.65 31.70 47.36
C LYS A 43 6.15 32.99 46.69
N GLN A 44 7.43 33.09 46.36
CA GLN A 44 7.99 34.24 45.64
C GLN A 44 7.42 34.37 44.22
N LEU A 45 7.39 33.28 43.45
CA LEU A 45 6.78 33.27 42.11
C LEU A 45 5.31 33.69 42.14
N LYS A 46 4.56 33.26 43.15
CA LYS A 46 3.16 33.67 43.32
C LYS A 46 3.01 35.13 43.72
N SER A 47 3.94 35.71 44.48
CA SER A 47 3.90 37.13 44.82
C SER A 47 4.31 38.02 43.64
N ASP A 48 5.27 37.59 42.83
CA ASP A 48 5.71 38.34 41.66
C ASP A 48 4.64 38.31 40.56
N ALA A 49 4.04 37.14 40.30
CA ALA A 49 2.91 37.03 39.37
C ALA A 49 1.70 37.90 39.76
N LYS A 50 1.50 38.15 41.07
CA LYS A 50 0.39 38.99 41.56
C LYS A 50 0.67 40.49 41.47
N LYS A 51 1.95 40.90 41.42
CA LYS A 51 2.33 42.31 41.27
C LYS A 51 2.26 42.76 39.80
N ASP A 52 2.45 41.86 38.85
CA ASP A 52 2.32 42.17 37.42
C ASP A 52 0.85 42.27 36.92
N GLU A 53 -0.14 41.87 37.73
CA GLU A 53 -1.56 41.97 37.37
C GLU A 53 -2.21 43.34 37.71
N ASP A 54 -1.60 44.18 38.57
CA ASP A 54 -2.23 45.42 39.04
C ASP A 54 -1.81 46.69 38.25
N ASP A 55 -0.77 46.61 37.41
CA ASP A 55 -0.28 47.70 36.54
C ASP A 55 -0.35 47.35 35.02
N GLY A 56 -1.27 46.46 34.64
CA GLY A 56 -1.46 46.01 33.26
C GLY A 56 -2.42 46.88 32.46
N ASP A 57 -1.88 47.79 31.66
CA ASP A 57 -2.58 48.51 30.58
C ASP A 57 -3.55 47.58 29.79
N PRO A 58 -4.88 47.83 29.76
CA PRO A 58 -5.87 46.95 29.16
C PRO A 58 -5.74 46.81 27.62
N THR A 59 -4.82 47.53 26.98
CA THR A 59 -4.51 47.39 25.56
C THR A 59 -3.45 46.33 25.20
N LYS A 60 -2.79 45.69 26.17
CA LYS A 60 -1.92 44.53 25.87
C LYS A 60 -2.74 43.25 25.79
N ALA A 61 -3.38 43.05 24.64
CA ALA A 61 -3.95 41.77 24.25
C ALA A 61 -2.94 40.65 24.56
N ARG A 62 -3.38 39.68 25.37
CA ARG A 62 -2.64 38.48 25.72
C ARG A 62 -2.34 37.73 24.42
N ARG A 63 -1.19 38.00 23.78
CA ARG A 63 -0.75 37.29 22.57
C ARG A 63 -0.59 35.84 22.97
N THR A 64 -1.59 35.03 22.65
CA THR A 64 -1.50 33.59 22.86
C THR A 64 -0.48 33.05 21.88
N ALA A 65 0.18 31.93 22.19
CA ALA A 65 1.17 31.35 21.28
C ALA A 65 0.62 31.10 19.85
N ALA A 66 -0.71 31.03 19.70
CA ALA A 66 -1.42 30.96 18.42
C ALA A 66 -1.31 32.24 17.57
N ASP A 67 -1.21 33.43 18.19
CA ASP A 67 -1.12 34.72 17.49
C ASP A 67 0.31 35.09 17.05
N SER A 68 1.30 34.32 17.51
CA SER A 68 2.72 34.49 17.17
C SER A 68 3.18 33.65 15.98
N VAL A 69 2.30 32.82 15.41
CA VAL A 69 2.62 32.08 14.19
C VAL A 69 2.08 32.88 13.01
N ASP A 70 2.99 33.45 12.21
CA ASP A 70 2.64 34.11 10.96
C ASP A 70 1.85 33.13 10.06
N PRO A 71 0.59 33.45 9.67
CA PRO A 71 -0.24 32.53 8.89
C PRO A 71 0.39 32.12 7.56
N SER A 72 1.22 32.99 6.96
CA SER A 72 1.94 32.70 5.73
C SER A 72 3.12 31.75 5.96
N ALA A 73 3.81 31.87 7.10
CA ALA A 73 4.85 30.93 7.52
C ALA A 73 4.26 29.56 7.86
N PHE A 74 3.07 29.51 8.47
CA PHE A 74 2.37 28.26 8.70
C PHE A 74 1.92 27.61 7.39
N ALA A 75 1.37 28.40 6.46
CA ALA A 75 0.97 27.90 5.14
C ALA A 75 2.16 27.38 4.32
N SER A 76 3.32 28.04 4.39
CA SER A 76 4.54 27.59 3.71
C SER A 76 5.10 26.31 4.35
N LEU A 77 5.09 26.22 5.69
CA LEU A 77 5.47 25.01 6.41
C LEU A 77 4.51 23.85 6.13
N ALA A 78 3.20 24.10 6.06
CA ALA A 78 2.22 23.08 5.70
C ALA A 78 2.46 22.54 4.29
N ARG A 79 2.79 23.41 3.33
CA ARG A 79 3.16 23.00 1.96
C ARG A 79 4.46 22.20 1.92
N SER A 80 5.49 22.62 2.66
CA SER A 80 6.77 21.89 2.67
C SER A 80 6.64 20.53 3.34
N VAL A 81 5.85 20.42 4.41
CA VAL A 81 5.53 19.13 5.04
C VAL A 81 4.71 18.24 4.10
N ALA A 82 3.79 18.80 3.32
CA ALA A 82 3.04 18.04 2.31
C ALA A 82 3.96 17.51 1.20
N ASP A 83 4.86 18.34 0.65
CA ASP A 83 5.85 17.93 -0.36
C ASP A 83 6.84 16.88 0.20
N LEU A 84 7.31 17.06 1.43
CA LEU A 84 8.17 16.07 2.12
C LEU A 84 7.46 14.73 2.30
N ARG A 85 6.19 14.73 2.73
CA ARG A 85 5.39 13.51 2.85
C ARG A 85 5.19 12.82 1.49
N GLN A 86 5.09 13.59 0.41
CA GLN A 86 4.98 13.04 -0.94
C GLN A 86 6.29 12.40 -1.44
N ARG A 87 7.44 12.89 -0.97
CA ARG A 87 8.79 12.39 -1.32
C ARG A 87 9.31 11.31 -0.37
N GLN A 88 8.76 11.21 0.83
CA GLN A 88 9.17 10.21 1.82
C GLN A 88 8.95 8.79 1.27
N SER A 89 9.84 7.87 1.65
CA SER A 89 9.69 6.46 1.29
C SER A 89 8.32 5.93 1.72
N ARG A 90 7.59 5.36 0.75
CA ARG A 90 6.21 4.91 0.95
C ARG A 90 6.14 3.84 2.05
N PRO A 91 5.11 3.86 2.91
CA PRO A 91 4.93 2.82 3.92
C PRO A 91 4.70 1.45 3.24
N MET A 92 5.20 0.37 3.87
CA MET A 92 5.14 -1.00 3.30
C MET A 92 3.71 -1.44 2.92
N ALA A 93 2.71 -1.02 3.69
CA ALA A 93 1.30 -1.34 3.41
C ALA A 93 0.82 -0.80 2.05
N ASP A 94 1.31 0.35 1.63
CA ASP A 94 0.95 0.93 0.33
C ASP A 94 1.70 0.22 -0.80
N LEU A 95 2.95 -0.20 -0.57
CA LEU A 95 3.69 -1.02 -1.54
C LEU A 95 2.97 -2.33 -1.88
N ASN A 96 2.40 -3.01 -0.89
CA ASN A 96 1.62 -4.22 -1.12
C ASN A 96 0.40 -3.96 -2.01
N LYS A 97 -0.33 -2.85 -1.78
CA LYS A 97 -1.48 -2.47 -2.63
C LYS A 97 -1.08 -2.17 -4.07
N PHE A 98 0.07 -1.51 -4.26
CA PHE A 98 0.62 -1.29 -5.60
C PHE A 98 1.01 -2.62 -6.26
N ALA A 99 1.65 -3.52 -5.52
CA ALA A 99 2.02 -4.85 -6.02
C ALA A 99 0.78 -5.66 -6.43
N ASP A 100 -0.29 -5.64 -5.63
CA ASP A 100 -1.56 -6.30 -5.95
C ASP A 100 -2.21 -5.71 -7.21
N ALA A 101 -2.24 -4.38 -7.31
CA ALA A 101 -2.78 -3.69 -8.48
C ALA A 101 -1.96 -4.00 -9.74
N GLN A 102 -0.62 -4.03 -9.61
CA GLN A 102 0.30 -4.37 -10.69
C GLN A 102 0.12 -5.83 -11.12
N ALA A 103 0.04 -6.78 -10.18
CA ALA A 103 -0.15 -8.19 -10.48
C ALA A 103 -1.46 -8.44 -11.26
N LYS A 104 -2.55 -7.78 -10.86
CA LYS A 104 -3.82 -7.81 -11.59
C LYS A 104 -3.67 -7.25 -13.00
N ALA A 105 -3.03 -6.09 -13.15
CA ALA A 105 -2.82 -5.48 -14.47
C ALA A 105 -1.90 -6.33 -15.36
N ASP A 106 -0.81 -6.88 -14.82
CA ASP A 106 0.15 -7.72 -15.54
C ASP A 106 -0.49 -9.00 -16.06
N SER A 107 -1.41 -9.61 -15.30
CA SER A 107 -2.12 -10.80 -15.75
C SER A 107 -2.86 -10.58 -17.08
N VAL A 108 -3.43 -9.40 -17.27
CA VAL A 108 -4.19 -9.02 -18.47
C VAL A 108 -3.28 -8.49 -19.57
N MET A 109 -2.37 -7.59 -19.23
CA MET A 109 -1.47 -6.97 -20.19
C MET A 109 -0.58 -8.01 -20.87
N ARG A 110 -0.12 -9.04 -20.13
CA ARG A 110 0.66 -10.15 -20.70
C ARG A 110 -0.12 -10.92 -21.76
N ALA A 111 -1.43 -11.13 -21.56
CA ALA A 111 -2.29 -11.77 -22.55
C ALA A 111 -2.44 -10.91 -23.82
N LEU A 112 -2.39 -9.58 -23.68
CA LEU A 112 -2.37 -8.61 -24.78
C LEU A 112 -0.97 -8.44 -25.42
N GLY A 113 0.07 -9.13 -24.91
CA GLY A 113 1.44 -9.03 -25.43
C GLY A 113 2.23 -7.82 -24.91
N SER A 114 1.79 -7.21 -23.82
CA SER A 114 2.45 -6.06 -23.18
C SER A 114 2.67 -6.30 -21.68
N ALA A 115 3.34 -5.39 -20.99
CA ALA A 115 3.54 -5.45 -19.55
C ALA A 115 2.90 -4.24 -18.87
N ALA A 116 2.44 -4.41 -17.62
CA ALA A 116 2.05 -3.28 -16.80
C ALA A 116 3.29 -2.48 -16.42
N GLU A 117 3.24 -1.17 -16.60
CA GLU A 117 4.33 -0.30 -16.18
C GLU A 117 4.40 -0.25 -14.65
N PRO A 118 5.61 -0.11 -14.08
CA PRO A 118 5.77 0.03 -12.64
C PRO A 118 5.14 1.36 -12.15
N PRO A 119 4.78 1.44 -10.86
CA PRO A 119 4.35 2.69 -10.23
C PRO A 119 5.44 3.77 -10.31
N MET A 120 5.06 5.01 -10.65
CA MET A 120 5.99 6.14 -10.69
C MET A 120 6.22 6.73 -9.29
N ALA A 121 7.36 7.40 -9.09
CA ALA A 121 7.65 8.11 -7.85
C ALA A 121 6.61 9.23 -7.62
N GLY A 122 6.04 9.30 -6.42
CA GLY A 122 5.00 10.29 -6.07
C GLY A 122 3.61 10.03 -6.65
N GLU A 123 3.42 8.98 -7.46
CA GLU A 123 2.11 8.56 -7.99
C GLU A 123 1.21 7.99 -6.88
N ASP A 124 -0.06 8.39 -6.87
CA ASP A 124 -1.09 7.83 -5.99
C ASP A 124 -1.62 6.48 -6.53
N LEU A 125 -2.20 5.65 -5.67
CA LEU A 125 -2.74 4.34 -6.04
C LEU A 125 -3.88 4.45 -7.06
N VAL A 126 -4.76 5.45 -6.91
CA VAL A 126 -5.86 5.68 -7.85
C VAL A 126 -5.30 6.11 -9.21
N ALA A 127 -4.35 7.05 -9.21
CA ALA A 127 -3.68 7.49 -10.43
C ALA A 127 -2.99 6.33 -11.17
N TYR A 128 -2.30 5.46 -10.42
CA TYR A 128 -1.67 4.26 -10.97
C TYR A 128 -2.67 3.28 -11.59
N LYS A 129 -3.77 2.99 -10.89
CA LYS A 129 -4.87 2.18 -11.42
C LYS A 129 -5.40 2.79 -12.72
N ILE A 130 -5.65 4.09 -12.78
CA ILE A 130 -6.20 4.73 -13.98
C ILE A 130 -5.22 4.67 -15.15
N ARG A 131 -3.94 4.98 -14.93
CA ARG A 131 -2.92 4.94 -15.97
C ARG A 131 -2.78 3.54 -16.58
N THR A 132 -2.75 2.51 -15.75
CA THR A 132 -2.65 1.12 -16.23
C THR A 132 -3.90 0.69 -16.99
N HIS A 133 -5.09 1.05 -16.52
CA HIS A 133 -6.36 0.62 -17.13
C HIS A 133 -6.72 1.40 -18.39
N ARG A 134 -6.23 2.63 -18.55
CA ARG A 134 -6.36 3.38 -19.81
C ARG A 134 -5.76 2.64 -21.02
N LYS A 135 -4.75 1.80 -20.81
CA LYS A 135 -4.17 0.95 -21.89
C LYS A 135 -5.08 -0.21 -22.27
N MET A 136 -5.85 -0.73 -21.32
CA MET A 136 -6.79 -1.84 -21.50
C MET A 136 -8.15 -1.36 -22.01
N GLN A 137 -8.52 -0.12 -21.67
CA GLN A 137 -9.80 0.51 -21.97
C GLN A 137 -10.24 0.47 -23.45
N PRO A 138 -9.35 0.58 -24.46
CA PRO A 138 -9.74 0.49 -25.87
C PRO A 138 -10.39 -0.85 -26.26
N HIS A 139 -10.14 -1.91 -25.49
CA HIS A 139 -10.70 -3.24 -25.70
C HIS A 139 -12.09 -3.43 -25.09
N SER A 140 -12.51 -2.53 -24.19
CA SER A 140 -13.84 -2.58 -23.59
C SER A 140 -14.83 -1.71 -24.36
N PRO A 141 -15.91 -2.27 -24.95
CA PRO A 141 -16.92 -1.46 -25.62
C PRO A 141 -17.71 -0.56 -24.66
N ARG A 142 -17.82 -0.97 -23.38
CA ARG A 142 -18.59 -0.25 -22.36
C ARG A 142 -17.80 0.92 -21.76
N TRP A 143 -16.50 0.75 -21.62
CA TRP A 143 -15.64 1.69 -20.90
C TRP A 143 -14.76 2.53 -21.82
N LYS A 144 -14.71 2.24 -23.13
CA LYS A 144 -13.93 3.04 -24.10
C LYS A 144 -14.36 4.50 -24.10
N GLY A 145 -13.41 5.39 -23.83
CA GLY A 145 -13.61 6.85 -23.83
C GLY A 145 -14.23 7.41 -22.54
N VAL A 146 -14.58 6.57 -21.56
CA VAL A 146 -15.08 7.02 -20.26
C VAL A 146 -13.93 7.61 -19.43
N ASP A 147 -14.14 8.75 -18.79
CA ASP A 147 -13.13 9.29 -17.88
C ASP A 147 -13.18 8.60 -16.52
N LEU A 148 -12.17 7.77 -16.26
CA LEU A 148 -12.04 7.02 -15.02
C LEU A 148 -11.80 7.92 -13.80
N GLN A 149 -11.34 9.16 -13.99
CA GLN A 149 -11.15 10.08 -12.87
C GLN A 149 -12.46 10.53 -12.22
N ILE A 150 -13.54 10.61 -12.99
CA ILE A 150 -14.86 10.99 -12.47
C ILE A 150 -15.40 9.89 -11.56
N ILE A 151 -15.18 8.62 -11.94
CA ILE A 151 -15.67 7.45 -11.19
C ILE A 151 -14.84 7.23 -9.92
N ALA A 152 -13.57 7.65 -9.91
CA ALA A 152 -12.66 7.45 -8.79
C ALA A 152 -13.10 8.11 -7.46
N ALA A 153 -14.09 9.01 -7.50
CA ALA A 153 -14.69 9.58 -6.30
C ALA A 153 -15.39 8.51 -5.44
N ASP A 154 -15.97 7.48 -6.06
CA ASP A 154 -16.52 6.31 -5.37
C ASP A 154 -15.62 5.09 -5.62
N GLN A 155 -14.90 4.67 -4.57
CA GLN A 155 -13.95 3.56 -4.67
C GLN A 155 -14.61 2.23 -5.04
N ALA A 156 -15.85 1.98 -4.59
CA ALA A 156 -16.54 0.72 -4.90
C ALA A 156 -16.94 0.66 -6.38
N ALA A 157 -17.55 1.75 -6.88
CA ALA A 157 -17.88 1.87 -8.30
C ALA A 157 -16.61 1.84 -9.18
N PHE A 158 -15.53 2.46 -8.71
CA PHE A 158 -14.26 2.48 -9.41
C PHE A 158 -13.68 1.08 -9.56
N ASP A 159 -13.59 0.29 -8.48
CA ASP A 159 -13.05 -1.07 -8.56
C ASP A 159 -13.89 -1.99 -9.46
N ILE A 160 -15.23 -1.86 -9.45
CA ILE A 160 -16.13 -2.58 -10.38
C ILE A 160 -15.82 -2.21 -11.84
N ALA A 161 -15.62 -0.92 -12.13
CA ALA A 161 -15.28 -0.47 -13.47
C ALA A 161 -13.92 -1.05 -13.92
N LEU A 162 -12.92 -1.05 -13.04
CA LEU A 162 -11.61 -1.64 -13.33
C LEU A 162 -11.69 -3.14 -13.60
N ASP A 163 -12.46 -3.88 -12.82
CA ASP A 163 -12.66 -5.32 -13.03
C ASP A 163 -13.39 -5.60 -14.34
N GLY A 164 -14.39 -4.79 -14.70
CA GLY A 164 -15.05 -4.87 -16.00
C GLY A 164 -14.08 -4.63 -17.17
N ILE A 165 -13.24 -3.60 -17.08
CA ILE A 165 -12.22 -3.30 -18.11
C ILE A 165 -11.24 -4.46 -18.25
N ARG A 166 -10.75 -5.02 -17.14
CA ARG A 166 -9.84 -6.18 -17.15
C ARG A 166 -10.49 -7.40 -17.80
N ALA A 167 -11.75 -7.69 -17.46
CA ALA A 167 -12.49 -8.82 -18.01
C ALA A 167 -12.69 -8.69 -19.53
N ASP A 168 -13.11 -7.51 -19.99
CA ASP A 168 -13.30 -7.24 -21.42
C ASP A 168 -11.96 -7.31 -22.19
N ALA A 169 -10.89 -6.76 -21.60
CA ALA A 169 -9.55 -6.81 -22.18
C ALA A 169 -9.00 -8.24 -22.25
N MET A 170 -9.21 -9.05 -21.23
CA MET A 170 -8.88 -10.48 -21.25
C MET A 170 -9.67 -11.23 -22.32
N ALA A 171 -10.98 -10.98 -22.41
CA ALA A 171 -11.82 -11.59 -23.44
C ALA A 171 -11.30 -11.24 -24.84
N ALA A 172 -10.97 -9.97 -25.08
CA ALA A 172 -10.35 -9.52 -26.33
C ALA A 172 -8.98 -10.16 -26.59
N ALA A 173 -8.17 -10.38 -25.56
CA ALA A 173 -6.87 -11.05 -25.67
C ALA A 173 -6.98 -12.53 -26.06
N THR A 174 -8.03 -13.21 -25.58
CA THR A 174 -8.30 -14.63 -25.85
C THR A 174 -9.15 -14.88 -27.10
N SER A 175 -9.78 -13.84 -27.64
CA SER A 175 -10.67 -13.98 -28.79
C SER A 175 -9.90 -14.34 -30.06
N PRO A 176 -10.29 -15.39 -30.81
CA PRO A 176 -9.72 -15.68 -32.12
C PRO A 176 -10.26 -14.76 -33.22
N VAL A 177 -11.26 -13.92 -32.89
CA VAL A 177 -11.91 -13.02 -33.84
C VAL A 177 -10.92 -11.93 -34.28
N GLY A 178 -10.60 -11.90 -35.57
CA GLY A 178 -9.62 -10.97 -36.16
C GLY A 178 -8.20 -11.52 -36.33
N MET A 179 -7.92 -12.76 -35.89
CA MET A 179 -6.65 -13.43 -36.24
C MET A 179 -6.70 -13.91 -37.70
N PRO A 180 -5.62 -13.71 -38.49
CA PRO A 180 -5.50 -14.29 -39.82
C PRO A 180 -5.67 -15.82 -39.77
N GLU A 181 -6.20 -16.40 -40.86
CA GLU A 181 -6.34 -17.84 -40.95
C GLU A 181 -4.96 -18.52 -40.80
N PHE A 182 -4.90 -19.57 -39.98
CA PHE A 182 -3.70 -20.32 -39.60
C PHE A 182 -2.68 -19.59 -38.73
N GLN A 183 -3.02 -18.44 -38.15
CA GLN A 183 -2.24 -17.86 -37.05
C GLN A 183 -2.80 -18.31 -35.70
N HIS A 184 -1.91 -18.82 -34.86
CA HIS A 184 -2.21 -19.19 -33.48
C HIS A 184 -1.42 -18.30 -32.52
N ARG A 185 -2.09 -17.85 -31.46
CA ARG A 185 -1.45 -17.21 -30.31
C ARG A 185 -1.23 -18.25 -29.23
N MET A 186 0.00 -18.34 -28.75
CA MET A 186 0.32 -19.16 -27.59
C MET A 186 -0.08 -18.42 -26.31
N ILE A 187 -0.87 -19.07 -25.47
CA ILE A 187 -1.24 -18.62 -24.13
C ILE A 187 -0.53 -19.53 -23.14
N THR A 188 0.28 -18.93 -22.28
CA THR A 188 0.97 -19.64 -21.20
C THR A 188 0.15 -19.47 -19.92
N LYS A 189 -0.29 -20.58 -19.32
CA LYS A 189 -1.02 -20.61 -18.05
C LYS A 189 -0.21 -21.39 -17.02
N THR A 190 0.02 -20.82 -15.85
CA THR A 190 0.62 -21.53 -14.71
C THR A 190 -0.51 -22.16 -13.90
N MET A 191 -0.51 -23.48 -13.80
CA MET A 191 -1.53 -24.25 -13.07
C MET A 191 -1.25 -24.25 -11.56
N PRO A 192 -2.24 -24.55 -10.71
CA PRO A 192 -2.09 -24.56 -9.24
C PRO A 192 -0.95 -25.47 -8.71
N GLY A 193 -0.57 -26.50 -9.46
CA GLY A 193 0.56 -27.39 -9.15
C GLY A 193 1.93 -26.93 -9.64
N GLY A 194 2.06 -25.69 -10.11
CA GLY A 194 3.32 -25.14 -10.64
C GLY A 194 3.65 -25.57 -12.08
N HIS A 195 2.86 -26.46 -12.67
CA HIS A 195 3.02 -26.84 -14.07
C HIS A 195 2.64 -25.69 -15.01
N ILE A 196 3.39 -25.56 -16.11
CA ILE A 196 3.13 -24.57 -17.15
C ILE A 196 2.36 -25.27 -18.28
N SER A 197 1.09 -24.89 -18.47
CA SER A 197 0.30 -25.27 -19.64
C SER A 197 0.47 -24.25 -20.75
N ARG A 198 0.69 -24.71 -21.98
CA ARG A 198 0.77 -23.87 -23.19
C ARG A 198 -0.40 -24.24 -24.10
N GLU A 199 -1.33 -23.33 -24.25
CA GLU A 199 -2.51 -23.48 -25.09
C GLU A 199 -2.36 -22.62 -26.34
N PHE A 200 -2.78 -23.12 -27.50
CA PHE A 200 -2.72 -22.37 -28.75
C PHE A 200 -4.14 -22.06 -29.20
N ILE A 201 -4.49 -20.78 -29.29
CA ILE A 201 -5.80 -20.30 -29.74
C ILE A 201 -5.62 -19.56 -31.06
N GLY A 202 -6.46 -19.87 -32.05
CA GLY A 202 -6.52 -19.10 -33.29
C GLY A 202 -7.46 -19.71 -34.33
N ASN A 203 -7.46 -19.15 -35.54
CA ASN A 203 -8.37 -19.54 -36.60
C ASN A 203 -7.77 -20.66 -37.46
N GLY A 204 -8.45 -21.81 -37.50
CA GLY A 204 -8.01 -23.00 -38.24
C GLY A 204 -7.27 -24.01 -37.36
N THR A 205 -7.42 -25.30 -37.67
CA THR A 205 -6.72 -26.37 -36.96
C THR A 205 -5.49 -26.80 -37.76
N VAL A 206 -4.39 -27.12 -37.08
CA VAL A 206 -3.22 -27.74 -37.73
C VAL A 206 -3.62 -29.04 -38.46
N PHE A 207 -4.65 -29.72 -37.94
CA PHE A 207 -5.26 -30.89 -38.55
C PHE A 207 -5.96 -30.62 -39.90
N LYS A 208 -6.45 -29.41 -40.15
CA LYS A 208 -7.03 -29.04 -41.46
C LYS A 208 -5.93 -28.94 -42.52
N GLN A 209 -4.73 -28.50 -42.17
CA GLN A 209 -3.57 -28.47 -43.08
C GLN A 209 -3.02 -29.88 -43.38
N LEU A 210 -3.14 -30.78 -42.41
CA LEU A 210 -2.77 -32.20 -42.58
C LEU A 210 -3.89 -33.03 -43.23
N SER A 211 -5.11 -32.50 -43.32
CA SER A 211 -6.21 -33.18 -43.98
C SER A 211 -5.97 -33.20 -45.49
N ARG A 212 -6.03 -34.40 -46.08
CA ARG A 212 -5.81 -34.59 -47.51
C ARG A 212 -6.84 -33.75 -48.29
N PRO A 213 -6.47 -33.15 -49.44
CA PRO A 213 -7.42 -32.39 -50.25
C PRO A 213 -8.66 -33.25 -50.55
N VAL A 214 -9.84 -32.66 -50.34
CA VAL A 214 -11.12 -33.33 -50.56
C VAL A 214 -11.19 -33.76 -52.02
N ARG A 215 -11.17 -35.07 -52.26
CA ARG A 215 -11.39 -35.63 -53.60
C ARG A 215 -12.90 -35.65 -53.84
N HIS A 216 -13.39 -34.71 -54.61
CA HIS A 216 -14.76 -34.77 -55.13
C HIS A 216 -14.84 -35.92 -56.14
N VAL A 217 -15.51 -37.01 -55.75
CA VAL A 217 -15.83 -38.11 -56.67
C VAL A 217 -16.98 -37.63 -57.55
N GLN A 218 -16.66 -37.12 -58.74
CA GLN A 218 -17.65 -36.87 -59.79
C GLN A 218 -18.07 -38.24 -60.36
N SER A 219 -19.14 -38.81 -59.82
CA SER A 219 -19.85 -39.99 -60.33
C SER A 219 -19.12 -41.35 -60.24
N ILE A 220 -19.73 -42.27 -59.48
CA ILE A 220 -19.55 -43.72 -59.64
C ILE A 220 -20.78 -44.21 -60.42
N GLY A 221 -20.76 -44.05 -61.74
CA GLY A 221 -21.78 -44.63 -62.61
C GLY A 221 -21.63 -46.15 -62.69
N PRO A 222 -22.72 -46.93 -62.82
CA PRO A 222 -22.64 -48.37 -62.98
C PRO A 222 -21.97 -48.71 -64.32
N ARG A 223 -20.82 -49.38 -64.27
CA ARG A 223 -20.25 -50.06 -65.43
C ARG A 223 -21.12 -51.27 -65.75
N TRP A 224 -22.20 -51.07 -66.50
CA TRP A 224 -22.86 -52.18 -67.19
C TRP A 224 -22.11 -52.40 -68.52
N ALA A 225 -21.42 -53.53 -68.61
CA ALA A 225 -20.89 -54.04 -69.87
C ALA A 225 -20.89 -55.56 -69.75
N GLY A 226 -22.03 -56.17 -70.06
CA GLY A 226 -22.17 -57.61 -70.06
C GLY A 226 -23.52 -58.09 -70.57
N ALA A 227 -23.44 -58.95 -71.59
CA ALA A 227 -24.44 -59.87 -72.13
C ALA A 227 -25.46 -59.30 -73.13
N GLY A 228 -25.41 -59.84 -74.34
CA GLY A 228 -26.19 -59.44 -75.50
C GLY A 228 -27.55 -60.14 -75.62
N VAL A 229 -28.29 -59.75 -76.66
CA VAL A 229 -28.80 -60.57 -77.79
C VAL A 229 -28.92 -59.63 -78.98
#